data_AF-A0A558BC04-F1
#
_entry.id   AF-A0A558BC04-F1
#
_cell.length_a   1.000
_cell.length_b   1.000
_cell.length_c   1.000
_cell.angle_alpha   90.00
_cell.angle_beta   90.00
_cell.angle_gamma   90.00
#
_symmetry.space_group_name_H-M   'P 1'
#
loop_
_entity.id
_entity.type
_entity.pdbx_description
1 polymer ?
#
loop_
_entity_poly.entity_id
_entity_poly.type
_entity_poly.pdbx_seq_one_letter_code
_entity_poly.pdbx_strand_id
1 'polypeptide(L)' 'INVSRSAEAGIAEAVKLHRQNKWLNENAKALESSNAYVEANGLPLARHRQF' A
#
# COMPACT_ATOMS: atom_id res chain seq x y z
N ILE A 1 -14.48 -3.85 -30.65
CA ILE A 1 -14.12 -3.75 -29.21
C ILE A 1 -14.88 -4.84 -28.47
N ASN A 2 -14.20 -5.76 -27.79
CA ASN A 2 -14.87 -6.82 -27.03
C ASN A 2 -15.29 -6.26 -25.66
N VAL A 3 -16.53 -5.77 -25.59
CA VAL A 3 -17.10 -5.09 -24.42
C VAL A 3 -17.08 -5.98 -23.17
N SER A 4 -17.21 -7.30 -23.32
CA SER A 4 -17.19 -8.25 -22.20
C SER A 4 -15.84 -8.23 -21.47
N ARG A 5 -14.74 -8.30 -22.22
CA ARG A 5 -13.38 -8.30 -21.64
C ARG A 5 -13.05 -6.98 -20.96
N SER A 6 -13.52 -5.86 -21.52
CA SER A 6 -13.33 -4.53 -20.91
C SER A 6 -14.13 -4.38 -19.60
N ALA A 7 -15.33 -4.95 -19.51
CA ALA A 7 -16.13 -4.93 -18.30
C ALA A 7 -15.48 -5.76 -17.17
N GLU A 8 -14.99 -6.96 -17.47
CA GLU A 8 -14.28 -7.81 -16.52
C GLU A 8 -13.02 -7.14 -15.97
N ALA A 9 -12.22 -6.51 -16.83
CA ALA A 9 -11.03 -5.77 -16.43
C ALA A 9 -11.36 -4.60 -15.50
N GLY A 10 -12.42 -3.84 -15.81
CA GLY A 10 -12.86 -2.72 -14.97
C GLY A 10 -13.32 -3.16 -13.57
N ILE A 11 -14.03 -4.28 -13.48
CA ILE A 11 -14.48 -4.85 -12.19
C ILE A 11 -13.28 -5.32 -11.36
N ALA A 12 -12.33 -6.02 -11.98
CA ALA A 12 -11.13 -6.50 -11.30
C ALA A 12 -10.29 -5.34 -10.73
N GLU A 13 -10.15 -4.26 -11.49
CA GLU A 13 -9.45 -3.05 -11.05
C GLU A 13 -10.18 -2.35 -9.90
N ALA A 14 -11.51 -2.17 -10.00
CA ALA A 14 -12.31 -1.56 -8.95
C ALA A 14 -12.23 -2.35 -7.63
N VAL A 15 -12.27 -3.69 -7.68
CA VAL A 15 -12.12 -4.55 -6.50
C VAL A 15 -10.72 -4.43 -5.91
N LYS A 16 -9.68 -4.39 -6.74
CA LYS A 16 -8.29 -4.21 -6.29
C LYS A 16 -8.11 -2.87 -5.56
N LEU A 17 -8.62 -1.78 -6.14
CA LEU A 17 -8.56 -0.45 -5.55
C LEU A 17 -9.32 -0.39 -4.22
N HIS A 18 -10.52 -0.96 -4.17
CA HIS A 18 -11.32 -0.98 -2.94
C HIS A 18 -10.60 -1.74 -1.81
N ARG A 19 -10.02 -2.91 -2.11
CA ARG A 19 -9.24 -3.69 -1.14
C ARG A 19 -8.01 -2.95 -0.67
N GLN A 20 -7.29 -2.30 -1.58
CA GLN A 20 -6.12 -1.48 -1.24
C GLN A 20 -6.51 -0.34 -0.29
N ASN A 21 -7.55 0.41 -0.62
CA ASN A 21 -8.03 1.51 0.22
C ASN A 21 -8.48 1.02 1.60
N LYS A 22 -9.19 -0.10 1.67
CA LYS A 22 -9.58 -0.71 2.93
C LYS A 22 -8.38 -1.09 3.78
N TRP A 23 -7.40 -1.76 3.17
CA TRP A 23 -6.17 -2.15 3.87
C TRP A 23 -5.39 -0.93 4.36
N LEU A 24 -5.25 0.12 3.55
CA LEU A 24 -4.57 1.36 3.96
C LEU A 24 -5.25 2.01 5.17
N ASN A 25 -6.59 2.09 5.16
CA ASN A 25 -7.33 2.63 6.29
C ASN A 25 -7.16 1.79 7.56
N GLU A 26 -7.24 0.46 7.44
CA GLU A 26 -7.07 -0.46 8.58
C GLU A 26 -5.66 -0.40 9.17
N ASN A 27 -4.65 -0.19 8.32
CA ASN A 27 -3.24 -0.18 8.72
C ASN A 27 -2.68 1.22 8.96
N ALA A 28 -3.47 2.29 8.77
CA ALA A 28 -3.00 3.67 8.88
C ALA A 28 -2.29 3.95 10.21
N LYS A 29 -2.86 3.49 11.34
CA LYS A 29 -2.26 3.65 12.66
C LYS A 29 -0.94 2.89 12.84
N ALA A 30 -0.84 1.70 12.24
CA ALA A 30 0.38 0.88 12.31
C ALA A 30 1.49 1.48 11.45
N LEU A 31 1.14 2.04 10.29
CA LEU A 31 2.08 2.78 9.45
C LEU A 31 2.54 4.07 10.13
N GLU A 32 1.63 4.81 10.74
CA GLU A 32 1.95 6.02 11.50
C GLU A 32 2.90 5.73 12.67
N SER A 33 2.62 4.69 13.47
CA SER A 33 3.50 4.31 14.58
C SER A 33 4.87 3.84 14.10
N SER A 34 4.92 3.10 12.99
CA SER A 34 6.18 2.68 12.37
C SER A 34 6.98 3.88 11.86
N ASN A 35 6.33 4.84 11.19
CA ASN A 35 6.96 6.07 10.73
C ASN A 35 7.48 6.89 11.92
N ALA A 36 6.68 7.10 12.97
CA ALA A 36 7.09 7.81 14.16
C ALA A 36 8.31 7.16 14.84
N TYR A 37 8.38 5.83 14.86
CA TYR A 37 9.54 5.10 15.36
C TYR A 37 10.79 5.38 14.52
N VAL A 38 10.67 5.34 13.20
CA VAL A 38 11.78 5.64 12.27
C VAL A 38 12.25 7.09 12.39
N GLU A 39 11.33 8.05 12.53
CA GLU A 39 11.67 9.47 12.74
C GLU A 39 12.44 9.66 14.07
N ALA A 40 12.02 8.98 15.14
CA ALA A 40 12.64 9.10 16.45
C ALA A 40 13.98 8.35 16.59
N ASN A 41 14.13 7.20 15.93
CA ASN A 41 15.27 6.28 16.13
C ASN A 41 16.19 6.15 14.90
N GLY A 42 15.81 6.77 13.79
CA GLY A 42 16.43 6.54 12.48
C GLY A 42 15.98 5.24 11.82
N LEU A 43 16.33 5.07 10.55
CA LEU A 43 16.02 3.88 9.78
C LEU A 43 16.79 2.65 10.33
N PRO A 44 16.09 1.61 10.80
CA PRO A 44 16.72 0.35 11.16
C PRO A 44 17.47 -0.18 9.94
N LEU A 45 18.73 -0.59 10.14
CA LEU A 45 19.60 -1.11 9.08
C LEU A 45 20.07 -0.11 8.02
N ALA A 46 19.85 1.20 8.19
CA ALA A 46 20.45 2.21 7.30
C ALA A 46 21.98 2.06 7.20
N ARG A 47 22.62 1.57 8.27
CA ARG A 47 24.06 1.26 8.34
C ARG A 47 24.52 0.14 7.38
N HIS A 48 23.60 -0.66 6.84
CA HIS A 48 23.90 -1.75 5.90
C HIS A 48 23.45 -1.45 4.47
N ARG A 49 22.90 -0.25 4.22
CA ARG A 49 22.51 0.16 2.87
C ARG A 49 23.77 0.42 2.04
N GLN A 50 24.13 -0.53 1.17
CA GLN A 50 25.11 -0.27 0.11
C GLN A 50 24.44 0.60 -0.96
N PHE A 51 25.11 1.68 -1.33
CA PHE A 51 24.70 2.57 -2.43
C PHE A 51 25.01 1.92 -3.77
#